data_AF-A0A9Q3JDJ9-F1
#
_entry.id   AF-A0A9Q3JDJ9-F1
#
_cell.length_a   1.000
_cell.length_b   1.000
_cell.length_c   1.000
_cell.angle_alpha   90.00
_cell.angle_beta   90.00
_cell.angle_gamma   90.00
#
_symmetry.space_group_name_H-M   'P 1'
#
loop_
_entity.id
_entity.type
_entity.pdbx_description
1 polymer ?
#
loop_
_entity_poly.entity_id
_entity_poly.type
_entity_poly.pdbx_seq_one_letter_code
_entity_poly.pdbx_strand_id
1 'polypeptide(L)'
;MKTKPNRGKGYTAGNSCITEVVIDNEPAKLLLDPEAFFPCLENKPSSLLYDHKEAFASDKEPLGAIIGHEVEINLNFERPYPPLLIRPAYPASPKSREALEIHITDLLDLVLIRKLGHNEVVEITTPVIVAWHNGKSKMVGDFRALNTYTVPDRYPIPKIQIAITQISQVVYASTMDALKGFHQNVVTPRARKYFKIIAQCGVYEYLRMPFGIKNAPSHLQRMMNKFFPEELSKGWLIIYIDDIIVCSKTWEEHICRVSKSLTKI
;
A
#
# COMPACT_ATOMS: atom_id res chain seq x y z
N MET A 1 16.17 -24.18 -15.50
CA MET A 1 17.34 -24.41 -14.62
C MET A 1 17.01 -23.81 -13.26
N LYS A 2 17.01 -24.61 -12.17
CA LYS A 2 16.55 -24.17 -10.83
C LYS A 2 17.60 -23.28 -10.17
N THR A 3 17.23 -22.05 -9.78
CA THR A 3 17.94 -21.26 -8.79
C THR A 3 16.96 -20.89 -7.68
N LYS A 4 17.08 -21.53 -6.52
CA LYS A 4 16.44 -21.05 -5.28
C LYS A 4 17.10 -19.72 -4.91
N PRO A 5 16.37 -18.63 -4.67
CA PRO A 5 16.96 -17.44 -4.09
C PRO A 5 17.30 -17.71 -2.62
N ASN A 6 18.47 -17.21 -2.19
CA ASN A 6 18.85 -17.15 -0.78
C ASN A 6 17.75 -16.44 0.02
N ARG A 7 17.42 -16.99 1.20
CA ARG A 7 16.49 -16.39 2.18
C ARG A 7 16.84 -14.92 2.39
N GLY A 8 15.95 -14.02 1.97
CA GLY A 8 16.05 -12.59 2.29
C GLY A 8 16.08 -11.63 1.10
N LYS A 9 16.10 -12.10 -0.15
CA LYS A 9 15.89 -11.23 -1.33
C LYS A 9 14.49 -11.47 -1.89
N GLY A 10 13.69 -10.41 -1.96
CA GLY A 10 12.40 -10.42 -2.67
C GLY A 10 12.59 -10.73 -4.15
N TYR A 11 11.50 -11.04 -4.84
CA TYR A 11 11.48 -11.39 -6.27
C TYR A 11 11.97 -10.26 -7.21
N THR A 12 12.22 -9.06 -6.68
CA THR A 12 12.83 -7.90 -7.34
C THR A 12 14.37 -7.91 -7.25
N ALA A 13 15.00 -9.03 -7.58
CA ALA A 13 16.47 -9.12 -7.68
C ALA A 13 16.95 -9.01 -9.14
N GLY A 14 16.26 -8.21 -9.95
CA GLY A 14 16.78 -7.69 -11.21
C GLY A 14 17.64 -6.45 -10.93
N ASN A 15 18.74 -6.27 -11.66
CA ASN A 15 19.51 -5.03 -11.58
C ASN A 15 18.67 -3.95 -12.28
N SER A 16 17.77 -3.28 -11.54
CA SER A 16 16.96 -2.21 -12.11
C SER A 16 17.87 -1.07 -12.57
N CYS A 17 18.00 -0.90 -13.88
CA CYS A 17 18.83 0.13 -14.51
C CYS A 17 17.91 1.24 -15.06
N ILE A 18 18.35 2.50 -14.99
CA ILE A 18 17.71 3.55 -15.80
C ILE A 18 18.07 3.23 -17.26
N THR A 19 17.10 2.75 -18.02
CA THR A 19 17.25 2.40 -19.43
C THR A 19 16.60 3.51 -20.25
N GLU A 20 17.38 4.09 -21.18
CA GLU A 20 16.85 5.01 -22.18
C GLU A 20 16.23 4.18 -23.32
N VAL A 21 14.92 4.31 -23.51
CA VAL A 21 14.16 3.65 -24.57
C VAL A 21 13.57 4.73 -25.47
N VAL A 22 13.64 4.55 -26.79
CA VAL A 22 12.98 5.46 -27.73
C VAL A 22 11.58 4.93 -28.00
N ILE A 23 10.58 5.73 -27.67
CA ILE A 23 9.15 5.43 -27.89
C ILE A 23 8.61 6.54 -28.78
N ASP A 24 8.08 6.19 -29.95
CA ASP A 24 7.54 7.13 -30.94
C ASP A 24 8.48 8.30 -31.30
N ASN A 25 9.77 8.00 -31.50
CA ASN A 25 10.86 8.96 -31.76
C ASN A 25 11.18 9.93 -30.60
N GLU A 26 10.63 9.74 -29.41
CA GLU A 26 11.01 10.47 -28.20
C GLU A 26 11.86 9.60 -27.25
N PRO A 27 12.96 10.12 -26.70
CA PRO A 27 13.75 9.42 -25.70
C PRO A 27 13.03 9.43 -24.33
N ALA A 28 12.68 8.25 -23.83
CA ALA A 28 12.07 8.05 -22.51
C ALA A 28 13.04 7.31 -21.57
N LYS A 29 13.14 7.76 -20.32
CA LYS A 29 13.91 7.07 -19.27
C LYS A 29 12.98 6.18 -18.46
N LEU A 30 13.18 4.87 -18.55
CA LEU A 30 12.40 3.89 -17.81
C LEU A 30 13.30 3.12 -16.85
N LEU A 31 12.85 2.91 -15.62
CA LEU A 31 13.49 1.99 -14.67
C LEU A 31 13.06 0.57 -15.03
N LEU A 32 13.80 -0.04 -15.95
CA LEU A 32 13.57 -1.41 -16.40
C LEU A 32 14.83 -2.23 -16.15
N ASP A 33 14.64 -3.51 -15.87
CA ASP A 33 15.74 -4.46 -16.02
C ASP A 33 15.76 -4.89 -17.50
N PRO A 34 16.73 -4.44 -18.30
CA PRO A 34 16.79 -4.76 -19.73
C PRO A 34 17.05 -6.24 -19.99
N GLU A 35 17.54 -7.01 -19.01
CA GLU A 35 17.68 -8.46 -19.12
C GLU A 35 16.39 -9.22 -18.77
N ALA A 36 15.40 -8.56 -18.15
CA ALA A 36 14.11 -9.15 -17.81
C ALA A 36 13.15 -9.22 -19.01
N PHE A 37 13.39 -8.43 -20.06
CA PHE A 37 12.66 -8.52 -21.31
C PHE A 37 13.40 -9.47 -22.26
N PHE A 38 12.76 -10.58 -22.60
CA PHE A 38 13.32 -11.50 -23.58
C PHE A 38 13.59 -10.75 -24.91
N PRO A 39 14.70 -11.03 -25.62
CA PRO A 39 15.02 -10.40 -26.90
C PRO A 39 13.95 -10.54 -28.01
N CYS A 40 12.94 -11.39 -27.79
CA CYS A 40 11.83 -11.64 -28.70
C CYS A 40 10.61 -10.71 -28.48
N LEU A 41 10.64 -9.87 -27.45
CA LEU A 41 9.55 -8.94 -27.15
C LEU A 41 9.88 -7.59 -27.80
N GLU A 42 9.33 -7.35 -29.00
CA GLU A 42 9.32 -6.03 -29.66
C GLU A 42 8.95 -4.92 -28.67
N ASN A 43 9.33 -3.65 -28.94
CA ASN A 43 9.12 -2.43 -28.11
C ASN A 43 7.70 -2.16 -27.52
N LYS A 44 6.73 -3.03 -27.78
CA LYS A 44 5.34 -3.02 -27.28
C LYS A 44 5.17 -2.89 -25.75
N PRO A 45 5.96 -3.52 -24.86
CA PRO A 45 5.79 -3.32 -23.43
C PRO A 45 6.25 -1.92 -23.02
N SER A 46 7.31 -1.38 -23.63
CA SER A 46 7.81 -0.05 -23.35
C SER A 46 6.81 1.04 -23.73
N SER A 47 6.20 0.94 -24.93
CA SER A 47 5.15 1.86 -25.36
C SER A 47 3.94 1.81 -24.43
N LEU A 48 3.49 0.61 -24.05
CA LEU A 48 2.39 0.44 -23.11
C LEU A 48 2.66 1.11 -21.75
N LEU A 49 3.86 0.95 -21.19
CA LEU A 49 4.21 1.58 -19.92
C LEU A 49 4.25 3.12 -20.03
N TYR A 50 4.70 3.63 -21.18
CA TYR A 50 4.73 5.06 -21.45
C TYR A 50 3.33 5.65 -21.63
N ASP A 51 2.45 4.94 -22.35
CA ASP A 51 1.04 5.32 -22.54
C ASP A 51 0.30 5.40 -21.21
N HIS A 52 0.67 4.54 -20.25
CA HIS A 52 0.09 4.48 -18.90
C HIS A 52 0.99 5.10 -17.82
N LYS A 53 1.84 6.08 -18.17
CA LYS A 53 2.79 6.70 -17.22
C LYS A 53 2.14 7.28 -15.97
N GLU A 54 0.88 7.71 -16.05
CA GLU A 54 0.13 8.28 -14.92
C GLU A 54 -0.21 7.25 -13.83
N ALA A 55 -0.25 5.96 -14.17
CA ALA A 55 -0.48 4.88 -13.21
C ALA A 55 0.75 4.60 -12.31
N PHE A 56 1.90 5.18 -12.63
CA PHE A 56 3.15 5.00 -11.89
C PHE A 56 3.46 6.24 -11.06
N ALA A 57 3.76 6.03 -9.79
CA ALA A 57 4.14 7.09 -8.86
C ALA A 57 5.55 6.87 -8.33
N SER A 58 6.27 7.96 -8.11
CA SER A 58 7.53 7.98 -7.37
C SER A 58 7.30 8.23 -5.87
N ASP A 59 8.28 7.90 -5.04
CA ASP A 59 8.20 8.09 -3.57
C ASP A 59 7.93 9.54 -3.11
N LYS A 60 8.12 10.52 -4.02
CA LYS A 60 8.05 11.97 -3.75
C LYS A 60 6.78 12.64 -4.25
N GLU A 61 5.97 11.95 -5.03
CA GLU A 61 4.71 12.50 -5.55
C GLU A 61 3.58 12.40 -4.52
N PRO A 62 2.61 13.32 -4.54
CA PRO A 62 1.47 13.26 -3.65
C PRO A 62 0.73 11.95 -3.88
N LEU A 63 0.45 11.23 -2.79
CA LEU A 63 -0.26 9.96 -2.88
C LEU A 63 -1.67 10.16 -3.42
N GLY A 64 -2.04 9.29 -4.36
CA GLY A 64 -3.41 9.19 -4.86
C GLY A 64 -4.41 9.00 -3.71
N ALA A 65 -5.64 9.45 -3.96
CA ALA A 65 -6.74 9.36 -3.01
C ALA A 65 -7.83 8.46 -3.56
N ILE A 66 -8.09 7.35 -2.89
CA ILE A 66 -9.14 6.43 -3.34
C ILE A 66 -10.49 7.00 -2.93
N ILE A 67 -11.33 7.29 -3.93
CA ILE A 67 -12.67 7.87 -3.77
C ILE A 67 -13.72 6.75 -3.83
N GLY A 68 -14.71 6.77 -2.94
CA GLY A 68 -15.81 5.79 -2.94
C GLY A 68 -15.49 4.46 -2.26
N HIS A 69 -14.38 4.41 -1.51
CA HIS A 69 -14.07 3.38 -0.53
C HIS A 69 -13.38 4.01 0.68
N GLU A 70 -14.16 4.70 1.50
CA GLU A 70 -13.65 5.31 2.73
C GLU A 70 -13.60 4.28 3.87
N VAL A 71 -12.54 4.37 4.67
CA VAL A 71 -12.32 3.50 5.81
C VAL A 71 -13.17 3.95 6.99
N GLU A 72 -13.98 3.03 7.48
CA GLU A 72 -14.73 3.14 8.72
C GLU A 72 -14.31 2.05 9.71
N ILE A 73 -14.36 2.36 11.00
CA ILE A 73 -14.09 1.43 12.09
C ILE A 73 -15.27 1.46 13.05
N ASN A 74 -15.78 0.26 13.34
CA ASN A 74 -16.77 0.02 14.38
C ASN A 74 -16.08 -0.65 15.57
N LEU A 75 -16.30 -0.08 16.76
CA LEU A 75 -15.87 -0.67 18.02
C LEU A 75 -16.98 -1.55 18.60
N ASN A 76 -16.61 -2.52 19.41
CA ASN A 76 -17.53 -3.46 20.06
C ASN A 76 -18.15 -2.93 21.36
N PHE A 77 -18.02 -1.64 21.64
CA PHE A 77 -18.56 -0.98 22.83
C PHE A 77 -18.86 0.49 22.51
N GLU A 78 -19.66 1.14 23.34
CA GLU A 78 -19.97 2.57 23.28
C GLU A 78 -19.35 3.36 24.42
N ARG A 79 -19.33 4.70 24.32
CA ARG A 79 -18.76 5.55 25.37
C ARG A 79 -19.33 5.21 26.77
N PRO A 80 -18.52 5.29 27.84
CA PRO A 80 -17.14 5.79 27.88
C PRO A 80 -16.09 4.82 27.30
N TYR A 81 -15.02 5.36 26.73
CA TYR A 81 -13.94 4.53 26.16
C TYR A 81 -13.10 3.86 27.27
N PRO A 82 -12.71 2.58 27.11
CA PRO A 82 -11.83 1.89 28.04
C PRO A 82 -10.51 2.63 28.22
N PRO A 83 -9.93 2.63 29.44
CA PRO A 83 -8.63 3.24 29.71
C PRO A 83 -7.51 2.74 28.79
N LEU A 84 -7.61 1.51 28.28
CA LEU A 84 -6.64 0.93 27.36
C LEU A 84 -6.54 1.70 26.02
N LEU A 85 -7.57 2.45 25.63
CA LEU A 85 -7.57 3.32 24.45
C LEU A 85 -7.03 4.73 24.72
N ILE A 86 -6.76 5.06 25.98
CA ILE A 86 -6.26 6.37 26.41
C ILE A 86 -4.84 6.17 26.91
N ARG A 87 -3.87 6.27 26.00
CA ARG A 87 -2.47 5.94 26.28
C ARG A 87 -1.58 7.17 26.15
N PRO A 88 -0.64 7.40 27.08
CA PRO A 88 0.32 8.49 26.97
C PRO A 88 1.37 8.19 25.88
N ALA A 89 2.07 9.23 25.40
CA ALA A 89 3.25 9.05 24.57
C ALA A 89 4.28 8.18 25.30
N TYR A 90 4.92 7.28 24.57
CA TYR A 90 6.05 6.54 25.11
C TYR A 90 7.27 7.45 25.30
N PRO A 91 8.09 7.19 26.33
CA PRO A 91 9.43 7.77 26.41
C PRO A 91 10.25 7.38 25.17
N ALA A 92 10.92 8.36 24.56
CA ALA A 92 11.80 8.17 23.42
C ALA A 92 13.21 8.68 23.74
N SER A 93 14.22 7.93 23.31
CA SER A 93 15.62 8.37 23.38
C SER A 93 15.86 9.57 22.45
N PRO A 94 16.91 10.40 22.65
CA PRO A 94 17.19 11.55 21.79
C PRO A 94 17.20 11.19 20.29
N LYS A 95 17.91 10.11 19.94
CA LYS A 95 17.94 9.57 18.57
C LYS A 95 16.56 9.19 18.03
N SER A 96 15.69 8.64 18.88
CA SER A 96 14.33 8.26 18.46
C SER A 96 13.42 9.48 18.33
N ARG A 97 13.65 10.54 19.12
CA ARG A 97 12.92 11.80 19.01
C ARG A 97 13.19 12.50 17.69
N GLU A 98 14.47 12.63 17.33
CA GLU A 98 14.88 13.18 16.02
C GLU A 98 14.23 12.39 14.87
N ALA A 99 14.28 11.06 14.94
CA ALA A 99 13.63 10.21 13.94
C ALA A 99 12.11 10.41 13.90
N LEU A 100 11.43 10.52 15.05
CA LEU A 100 9.98 10.78 15.10
C LEU A 100 9.61 12.11 14.45
N GLU A 101 10.38 13.17 14.70
CA GLU A 101 10.14 14.49 14.14
C GLU A 101 10.28 14.48 12.61
N ILE A 102 11.28 13.77 12.07
CA ILE A 102 11.45 13.57 10.63
C ILE A 102 10.23 12.84 10.05
N HIS A 103 9.87 11.67 10.61
CA HIS A 103 8.72 10.88 10.11
C HIS A 103 7.40 11.64 10.19
N ILE A 104 7.17 12.41 11.26
CA ILE A 104 5.97 13.23 11.40
C ILE A 104 5.93 14.34 10.36
N THR A 105 7.07 14.98 10.09
CA THR A 105 7.17 16.02 9.04
C THR A 105 6.85 15.43 7.67
N ASP A 106 7.44 14.29 7.32
CA ASP A 106 7.15 13.60 6.05
C ASP A 106 5.66 13.25 5.91
N LEU A 107 5.02 12.80 6.99
CA LEU A 107 3.59 12.47 6.98
C LEU A 107 2.69 13.72 6.88
N LEU A 108 3.12 14.86 7.42
CA LEU A 108 2.41 16.14 7.28
C LEU A 108 2.52 16.66 5.86
N ASP A 109 3.72 16.62 5.27
CA ASP A 109 3.99 17.07 3.90
C ASP A 109 3.22 16.24 2.87
N LEU A 110 3.08 14.93 3.12
CA LEU A 110 2.25 14.03 2.30
C LEU A 110 0.74 14.13 2.62
N VAL A 111 0.33 15.01 3.54
CA VAL A 111 -1.09 15.21 3.94
C VAL A 111 -1.75 13.90 4.43
N LEU A 112 -0.96 13.02 5.04
CA LEU A 112 -1.43 11.75 5.61
C LEU A 112 -1.96 11.93 7.03
N ILE A 113 -1.38 12.89 7.76
CA ILE A 113 -1.79 13.28 9.11
C ILE A 113 -2.03 14.79 9.18
N ARG A 114 -2.78 15.22 10.19
CA ARG A 114 -2.87 16.62 10.60
C ARG A 114 -2.53 16.76 12.07
N LYS A 115 -1.94 17.90 12.46
CA LYS A 115 -1.77 18.26 13.87
C LYS A 115 -3.14 18.65 14.45
N LEU A 116 -3.47 18.18 15.65
CA LEU A 116 -4.69 18.61 16.33
C LEU A 116 -4.55 20.04 16.86
N GLY A 117 -5.63 20.81 16.77
CA GLY A 117 -5.74 22.13 17.40
C GLY A 117 -5.85 22.06 18.92
N HIS A 118 -5.48 23.15 19.61
CA HIS A 118 -5.49 23.24 21.07
C HIS A 118 -6.86 22.99 21.72
N ASN A 119 -7.95 23.28 21.01
CA ASN A 119 -9.32 23.15 21.51
C ASN A 119 -10.00 21.84 21.05
N GLU A 120 -9.32 20.98 20.29
CA GLU A 120 -9.89 19.71 19.84
C GLU A 120 -9.82 18.66 20.95
N VAL A 121 -10.96 18.02 21.23
CA VAL A 121 -11.05 17.01 22.28
C VAL A 121 -10.33 15.72 21.86
N VAL A 122 -9.52 15.18 22.77
CA VAL A 122 -8.78 13.93 22.58
C VAL A 122 -9.30 12.88 23.56
N GLU A 123 -10.05 11.91 23.05
CA GLU A 123 -10.67 10.86 23.89
C GLU A 123 -10.01 9.49 23.71
N ILE A 124 -9.23 9.33 22.64
CA ILE A 124 -8.49 8.12 22.29
C ILE A 124 -7.12 8.56 21.80
N THR A 125 -6.09 7.87 22.24
CA THR A 125 -4.70 8.13 21.84
C THR A 125 -3.94 6.84 21.63
N THR A 126 -3.30 6.74 20.48
CA THR A 126 -2.41 5.63 20.13
C THR A 126 -0.96 6.10 20.19
N PRO A 127 -0.11 5.55 21.06
CA PRO A 127 1.26 6.00 21.16
C PRO A 127 2.08 5.45 19.99
N VAL A 128 3.06 6.22 19.55
CA VAL A 128 3.99 5.82 18.49
C VAL A 128 5.35 5.41 19.04
N ILE A 129 6.02 4.49 18.35
CA ILE A 129 7.39 4.07 18.59
C ILE A 129 8.22 4.18 17.31
N VAL A 130 9.54 4.22 17.46
CA VAL A 130 10.47 4.08 16.33
C VAL A 130 11.06 2.68 16.33
N ALA A 131 10.79 1.93 15.27
CA ALA A 131 11.44 0.66 15.02
C ALA A 131 12.67 0.88 14.14
N TRP A 132 13.81 0.34 14.55
CA TRP A 132 15.06 0.42 13.80
C TRP A 132 15.36 -0.92 13.13
N HIS A 133 15.71 -0.88 11.85
CA HIS A 133 16.14 -2.06 11.11
C HIS A 133 17.18 -1.68 10.06
N ASN A 134 18.36 -2.34 10.11
CA ASN A 134 19.48 -2.09 9.18
C ASN A 134 19.82 -0.60 9.01
N GLY A 135 19.88 0.14 10.12
CA GLY A 135 20.20 1.57 10.14
C GLY A 135 19.05 2.50 9.72
N LYS A 136 17.95 1.97 9.16
CA LYS A 136 16.76 2.75 8.82
C LYS A 136 15.76 2.74 9.98
N SER A 137 15.09 3.87 10.19
CA SER A 137 14.02 4.03 11.18
C SER A 137 12.65 3.98 10.50
N LYS A 138 11.64 3.47 11.20
CA LYS A 138 10.23 3.54 10.82
C LYS A 138 9.40 3.94 12.02
N MET A 139 8.52 4.92 11.86
CA MET A 139 7.50 5.24 12.86
C MET A 139 6.38 4.19 12.80
N VAL A 140 5.99 3.66 13.96
CA VAL A 140 4.93 2.64 14.09
C VAL A 140 3.94 3.06 15.18
N GLY A 141 2.66 3.13 14.84
CA GLY A 141 1.58 3.33 15.81
C GLY A 141 1.21 2.03 16.51
N ASP A 142 1.11 2.06 17.84
CA ASP A 142 0.76 0.89 18.65
C ASP A 142 -0.77 0.68 18.73
N PHE A 143 -1.38 0.28 17.61
CA PHE A 143 -2.83 0.08 17.49
C PHE A 143 -3.36 -1.21 18.14
N ARG A 144 -2.56 -1.94 18.93
CA ARG A 144 -3.00 -3.21 19.56
C ARG A 144 -4.22 -3.02 20.46
N ALA A 145 -4.23 -1.93 21.22
CA ALA A 145 -5.37 -1.55 22.06
C ALA A 145 -6.63 -1.34 21.21
N LEU A 146 -6.54 -0.50 20.18
CA LEU A 146 -7.64 -0.25 19.24
C LEU A 146 -8.15 -1.54 18.60
N ASN A 147 -7.24 -2.36 18.07
CA ASN A 147 -7.54 -3.62 17.39
C ASN A 147 -8.26 -4.64 18.28
N THR A 148 -8.04 -4.59 19.60
CA THR A 148 -8.72 -5.46 20.57
C THR A 148 -10.22 -5.19 20.60
N TYR A 149 -10.59 -3.91 20.49
CA TYR A 149 -11.98 -3.48 20.54
C TYR A 149 -12.64 -3.28 19.17
N THR A 150 -11.84 -3.24 18.09
CA THR A 150 -12.37 -3.19 16.73
C THR A 150 -13.12 -4.47 16.39
N VAL A 151 -14.38 -4.32 15.97
CA VAL A 151 -15.20 -5.40 15.43
C VAL A 151 -14.48 -5.99 14.21
N PRO A 152 -14.16 -7.29 14.21
CA PRO A 152 -13.41 -7.89 13.11
C PRO A 152 -14.23 -7.86 11.83
N ASP A 153 -13.67 -7.28 10.78
CA ASP A 153 -14.20 -7.40 9.43
C ASP A 153 -13.70 -8.71 8.81
N ARG A 154 -14.60 -9.61 8.46
CA ARG A 154 -14.28 -10.92 7.89
C ARG A 154 -14.53 -10.96 6.39
N TYR A 155 -14.19 -9.87 5.69
CA TYR A 155 -14.26 -9.83 4.23
C TYR A 155 -13.43 -10.99 3.63
N PRO A 156 -13.96 -11.73 2.63
CA PRO A 156 -13.27 -12.88 2.07
C PRO A 156 -12.00 -12.43 1.34
N ILE A 157 -10.85 -12.86 1.86
CA ILE A 157 -9.56 -12.71 1.19
C ILE A 157 -9.24 -14.04 0.48
N PRO A 158 -8.86 -14.02 -0.81
CA PRO A 158 -8.49 -15.23 -1.54
C PRO A 158 -7.40 -16.02 -0.82
N LYS A 159 -7.50 -17.35 -0.81
CA LYS A 159 -6.43 -18.20 -0.27
C LYS A 159 -5.23 -18.15 -1.21
N ILE A 160 -4.04 -17.98 -0.65
CA ILE A 160 -2.81 -17.94 -1.43
C ILE A 160 -2.60 -19.19 -2.32
N GLN A 161 -3.04 -20.38 -1.87
CA GLN A 161 -2.98 -21.60 -2.67
C GLN A 161 -3.82 -21.51 -3.96
N ILE A 162 -4.96 -20.81 -3.92
CA ILE A 162 -5.80 -20.62 -5.10
C ILE A 162 -5.06 -19.72 -6.10
N ALA A 163 -4.51 -18.60 -5.63
CA ALA A 163 -3.69 -17.70 -6.45
C ALA A 163 -2.52 -18.46 -7.11
N ILE A 164 -1.76 -19.25 -6.33
CA ILE A 164 -0.63 -20.05 -6.85
C ILE A 164 -1.10 -21.05 -7.90
N THR A 165 -2.24 -21.72 -7.68
CA THR A 165 -2.77 -22.70 -8.63
C THR A 165 -3.16 -22.04 -9.95
N GLN A 166 -3.79 -20.86 -9.90
CA GLN A 166 -4.13 -20.09 -11.11
C GLN A 166 -2.86 -19.64 -11.85
N ILE A 167 -1.85 -19.17 -11.13
CA ILE A 167 -0.55 -18.78 -11.72
C ILE A 167 0.16 -19.98 -12.36
N SER A 168 0.00 -21.18 -11.82
CA SER A 168 0.65 -22.40 -12.38
C SER A 168 0.11 -22.80 -13.76
N GLN A 169 -1.05 -22.27 -14.16
CA GLN A 169 -1.72 -22.62 -15.42
C GLN A 169 -1.50 -21.59 -16.54
N VAL A 170 -0.70 -20.55 -16.29
CA VAL A 170 -0.47 -19.47 -17.25
C VAL A 170 0.97 -19.46 -17.77
N VAL A 171 1.16 -18.86 -18.95
CA VAL A 171 2.46 -18.77 -19.62
C VAL A 171 3.13 -17.44 -19.27
N TYR A 172 2.34 -16.38 -19.16
CA TYR A 172 2.79 -15.03 -18.83
C TYR A 172 2.10 -14.54 -17.58
N ALA A 173 2.89 -13.95 -16.67
CA ALA A 173 2.41 -13.32 -15.45
C ALA A 173 3.13 -11.99 -15.23
N SER A 174 2.36 -10.95 -14.89
CA SER A 174 2.88 -9.65 -14.48
C SER A 174 2.33 -9.33 -13.09
N THR A 175 3.18 -8.81 -12.22
CA THR A 175 2.81 -8.43 -10.85
C THR A 175 2.96 -6.93 -10.70
N MET A 176 1.95 -6.28 -10.14
CA MET A 176 1.93 -4.86 -9.81
C MET A 176 1.69 -4.72 -8.30
N ASP A 177 2.45 -3.84 -7.66
CA ASP A 177 2.32 -3.52 -6.24
C ASP A 177 1.88 -2.06 -6.09
N ALA A 178 0.86 -1.82 -5.28
CA ALA A 178 0.35 -0.47 -5.05
C ALA A 178 1.28 0.30 -4.11
N LEU A 179 1.94 1.36 -4.63
CA LEU A 179 2.84 2.18 -3.82
C LEU A 179 2.11 2.78 -2.61
N LYS A 180 2.53 2.36 -1.41
CA LYS A 180 1.93 2.78 -0.13
C LYS A 180 0.39 2.60 -0.13
N GLY A 181 -0.13 1.51 -0.69
CA GLY A 181 -1.58 1.27 -0.91
C GLY A 181 -2.48 1.55 0.31
N PHE A 182 -2.03 1.21 1.53
CA PHE A 182 -2.74 1.56 2.76
C PHE A 182 -3.00 3.07 2.91
N HIS A 183 -1.99 3.90 2.64
CA HIS A 183 -2.07 5.35 2.81
C HIS A 183 -2.88 6.05 1.72
N GLN A 184 -3.31 5.36 0.67
CA GLN A 184 -4.21 5.92 -0.34
C GLN A 184 -5.68 5.93 0.14
N ASN A 185 -6.02 5.07 1.10
CA ASN A 185 -7.37 4.93 1.63
C ASN A 185 -7.75 6.08 2.58
N VAL A 186 -8.80 6.82 2.23
CA VAL A 186 -9.33 7.93 3.05
C VAL A 186 -10.00 7.39 4.30
N VAL A 187 -9.71 7.96 5.46
CA VAL A 187 -10.48 7.70 6.68
C VAL A 187 -11.66 8.66 6.77
N THR A 188 -12.86 8.11 6.98
CA THR A 188 -14.07 8.91 7.16
C THR A 188 -13.93 9.90 8.34
N PRO A 189 -14.48 11.13 8.26
CA PRO A 189 -14.38 12.10 9.37
C PRO A 189 -14.84 11.55 10.72
N ARG A 190 -15.85 10.66 10.72
CA ARG A 190 -16.37 10.00 11.93
C ARG A 190 -15.37 9.02 12.55
N ALA A 191 -14.63 8.29 11.72
CA ALA A 191 -13.66 7.30 12.19
C ALA A 191 -12.30 7.91 12.57
N ARG A 192 -11.95 9.10 12.07
CA ARG A 192 -10.65 9.77 12.35
C ARG A 192 -10.31 9.87 13.84
N LYS A 193 -11.32 10.07 14.69
CA LYS A 193 -11.15 10.09 16.16
C LYS A 193 -10.47 8.85 16.73
N TYR A 194 -10.58 7.69 16.07
CA TYR A 194 -9.95 6.43 16.48
C TYR A 194 -8.48 6.33 16.05
N PHE A 195 -8.07 7.13 15.08
CA PHE A 195 -6.71 7.12 14.51
C PHE A 195 -5.89 8.33 14.98
N LYS A 196 -6.18 8.84 16.18
CA LYS A 196 -5.35 9.84 16.84
C LYS A 196 -4.11 9.18 17.41
N ILE A 197 -2.95 9.66 16.99
CA ILE A 197 -1.66 9.24 17.52
C ILE A 197 -1.08 10.29 18.45
N ILE A 198 -0.30 9.84 19.43
CA ILE A 198 0.41 10.69 20.37
C ILE A 198 1.91 10.39 20.34
N ALA A 199 2.69 11.45 20.14
CA ALA A 199 4.14 11.47 20.20
C ALA A 199 4.60 12.52 21.21
N GLN A 200 5.88 12.54 21.56
CA GLN A 200 6.42 13.54 22.48
C GLN A 200 6.29 14.98 21.97
N CYS A 201 6.22 15.17 20.66
CA CYS A 201 6.07 16.47 20.00
C CYS A 201 4.60 16.91 19.81
N GLY A 202 3.62 16.06 20.14
CA GLY A 202 2.21 16.43 20.09
C GLY A 202 1.24 15.28 19.72
N VAL A 203 -0.01 15.67 19.52
CA VAL A 203 -1.10 14.78 19.08
C VAL A 203 -1.42 15.07 17.61
N TYR A 204 -1.55 14.01 16.83
CA TYR A 204 -1.85 14.07 15.40
C TYR A 204 -3.00 13.13 15.06
N GLU A 205 -3.72 13.42 13.99
CA GLU A 205 -4.84 12.62 13.50
C GLU A 205 -4.55 12.15 12.07
N TYR A 206 -4.68 10.85 11.84
CA TYR A 206 -4.59 10.29 10.50
C TYR A 206 -5.82 10.65 9.64
N LEU A 207 -5.56 11.18 8.46
CA LEU A 207 -6.54 11.41 7.40
C LEU A 207 -6.64 10.19 6.47
N ARG A 208 -5.57 9.40 6.42
CA ARG A 208 -5.43 8.17 5.63
C ARG A 208 -5.21 6.97 6.53
N MET A 209 -5.55 5.78 6.06
CA MET A 209 -5.43 4.58 6.88
C MET A 209 -3.95 4.34 7.28
N PRO A 210 -3.64 4.24 8.59
CA PRO A 210 -2.29 3.93 9.04
C PRO A 210 -2.03 2.42 8.98
N PHE A 211 -0.75 2.05 9.01
CA PHE A 211 -0.34 0.66 9.18
C PHE A 211 -0.70 0.13 10.57
N GLY A 212 -0.88 -1.20 10.66
CA GLY A 212 -1.11 -1.90 11.93
C GLY A 212 -2.58 -1.99 12.35
N ILE A 213 -3.50 -1.56 11.51
CA ILE A 213 -4.95 -1.64 11.75
C ILE A 213 -5.49 -3.02 11.38
N LYS A 214 -6.28 -3.62 12.28
CA LYS A 214 -6.80 -4.98 12.16
C LYS A 214 -7.57 -5.26 10.85
N ASN A 215 -8.44 -4.34 10.45
CA ASN A 215 -9.32 -4.52 9.29
C ASN A 215 -8.72 -3.97 7.99
N ALA A 216 -7.47 -3.49 8.00
CA ALA A 216 -6.87 -2.87 6.83
C ALA A 216 -6.79 -3.79 5.60
N PRO A 217 -6.39 -5.08 5.72
CA PRO A 217 -6.41 -6.01 4.59
C PRO A 217 -7.81 -6.24 4.01
N SER A 218 -8.84 -6.28 4.86
CA SER A 218 -10.23 -6.49 4.45
C SER A 218 -10.77 -5.31 3.65
N HIS A 219 -10.44 -4.08 4.08
CA HIS A 219 -10.79 -2.86 3.33
C HIS A 219 -10.10 -2.84 1.96
N LEU A 220 -8.78 -3.05 1.91
CA LEU A 220 -8.04 -3.11 0.65
C LEU A 220 -8.56 -4.17 -0.31
N GLN A 221 -8.81 -5.39 0.18
CA GLN A 221 -9.36 -6.44 -0.68
C GLN A 221 -10.75 -6.09 -1.19
N ARG A 222 -11.62 -5.52 -0.34
CA ARG A 222 -12.99 -5.10 -0.73
C ARG A 222 -12.93 -4.01 -1.80
N MET A 223 -12.04 -3.05 -1.61
CA MET A 223 -11.78 -1.97 -2.55
C MET A 223 -11.34 -2.51 -3.90
N MET A 224 -10.29 -3.34 -3.95
CA MET A 224 -9.79 -3.90 -5.19
C MET A 224 -10.85 -4.77 -5.90
N ASN A 225 -11.61 -5.56 -5.15
CA ASN A 225 -12.71 -6.35 -5.72
C ASN A 225 -13.80 -5.48 -6.36
N LYS A 226 -14.02 -4.26 -5.84
CA LYS A 226 -14.96 -3.29 -6.40
C LYS A 226 -14.44 -2.64 -7.68
N PHE A 227 -13.14 -2.42 -7.80
CA PHE A 227 -12.52 -1.80 -8.99
C PHE A 227 -12.33 -2.79 -10.15
N PHE A 228 -12.08 -4.08 -9.85
CA PHE A 228 -11.80 -5.12 -10.85
C PHE A 228 -12.82 -6.26 -10.91
N PRO A 229 -14.14 -6.02 -10.87
CA PRO A 229 -15.13 -7.10 -10.74
C PRO A 229 -15.15 -8.00 -11.98
N GLU A 230 -15.01 -7.42 -13.17
CA GLU A 230 -15.05 -8.16 -14.44
C GLU A 230 -13.78 -9.01 -14.62
N GLU A 231 -12.63 -8.43 -14.30
CA GLU A 231 -11.32 -9.07 -14.44
C GLU A 231 -11.16 -10.26 -13.49
N LEU A 232 -11.59 -10.07 -12.24
CA LEU A 232 -11.65 -11.15 -11.24
C LEU A 232 -12.62 -12.25 -11.65
N SER A 233 -13.82 -11.88 -12.15
CA SER A 233 -14.81 -12.85 -12.61
C SER A 233 -14.33 -13.68 -13.80
N LYS A 234 -13.53 -13.09 -14.69
CA LYS A 234 -12.93 -13.78 -15.84
C LYS A 234 -11.70 -14.62 -15.46
N GLY A 235 -11.19 -14.46 -14.24
CA GLY A 235 -10.13 -15.31 -13.67
C GLY A 235 -8.73 -15.09 -14.24
N TRP A 236 -8.51 -14.00 -15.00
CA TRP A 236 -7.19 -13.65 -15.52
C TRP A 236 -6.47 -12.59 -14.69
N LEU A 237 -7.18 -11.93 -13.76
CA LEU A 237 -6.60 -11.06 -12.76
C LEU A 237 -6.77 -11.71 -11.40
N ILE A 238 -5.70 -11.72 -10.62
CA ILE A 238 -5.67 -12.23 -9.25
C ILE A 238 -5.26 -11.07 -8.36
N ILE A 239 -6.04 -10.80 -7.32
CA ILE A 239 -5.76 -9.73 -6.38
C ILE A 239 -5.62 -10.34 -5.00
N TYR A 240 -4.51 -10.04 -4.35
CA TYR A 240 -4.23 -10.44 -2.98
C TYR A 240 -3.76 -9.24 -2.17
N ILE A 241 -4.70 -8.59 -1.46
CA ILE A 241 -4.45 -7.36 -0.69
C ILE A 241 -3.89 -6.25 -1.60
N ASP A 242 -2.58 -6.02 -1.58
CA ASP A 242 -1.90 -4.98 -2.38
C ASP A 242 -1.29 -5.53 -3.68
N ASP A 243 -1.16 -6.86 -3.80
CA ASP A 243 -0.59 -7.52 -4.97
C ASP A 243 -1.66 -7.71 -6.06
N ILE A 244 -1.43 -7.13 -7.24
CA ILE A 244 -2.25 -7.34 -8.44
C ILE A 244 -1.45 -8.17 -9.43
N ILE A 245 -1.96 -9.35 -9.78
CA ILE A 245 -1.29 -10.31 -10.67
C ILE A 245 -2.14 -10.50 -11.92
N VAL A 246 -1.60 -10.12 -13.07
CA VAL A 246 -2.19 -10.32 -14.39
C VAL A 246 -1.65 -11.62 -14.97
N CYS A 247 -2.52 -12.50 -15.44
CA CYS A 247 -2.18 -13.83 -15.93
C CYS A 247 -2.66 -14.03 -17.38
N SER A 248 -1.88 -14.67 -18.26
CA SER A 248 -2.24 -14.88 -19.68
C SER A 248 -1.55 -16.09 -20.32
N LYS A 249 -2.13 -16.60 -21.42
CA LYS A 249 -1.58 -17.76 -22.14
C LYS A 249 -0.75 -17.39 -23.36
N THR A 250 -1.06 -16.26 -23.99
CA THR A 250 -0.28 -15.70 -25.11
C THR A 250 0.21 -14.29 -24.75
N TRP A 251 1.24 -13.83 -25.46
CA TRP A 251 1.84 -12.52 -25.19
C TRP A 251 0.92 -11.36 -25.59
N GLU A 252 0.23 -11.48 -26.73
CA GLU A 252 -0.68 -10.47 -27.25
C GLU A 252 -1.86 -10.26 -26.29
N GLU A 253 -2.39 -11.36 -25.75
CA GLU A 253 -3.42 -11.33 -24.70
C GLU A 253 -2.88 -10.66 -23.43
N HIS A 254 -1.62 -10.93 -23.09
CA HIS A 254 -0.99 -10.39 -21.89
C HIS A 254 -0.88 -8.86 -21.93
N ILE A 255 -0.35 -8.32 -23.03
CA ILE A 255 -0.24 -6.88 -23.24
C ILE A 255 -1.62 -6.21 -23.17
N CYS A 256 -2.64 -6.79 -23.78
CA CYS A 256 -4.01 -6.28 -23.71
C CYS A 256 -4.54 -6.25 -22.27
N ARG A 257 -4.34 -7.32 -21.49
CA ARG A 257 -4.81 -7.44 -20.10
C ARG A 257 -4.06 -6.50 -19.15
N VAL A 258 -2.75 -6.34 -19.33
CA VAL A 258 -1.95 -5.37 -18.56
C VAL A 258 -2.42 -3.96 -18.86
N SER A 259 -2.58 -3.59 -20.14
CA SER A 259 -3.09 -2.28 -20.55
C SER A 259 -4.46 -1.99 -19.93
N LYS A 260 -5.39 -2.95 -19.99
CA LYS A 260 -6.72 -2.82 -19.37
C LYS A 260 -6.65 -2.63 -17.85
N SER A 261 -5.70 -3.29 -17.20
CA SER A 261 -5.51 -3.18 -15.75
C SER A 261 -4.95 -1.80 -15.37
N LEU A 262 -3.93 -1.33 -16.09
CA LEU A 262 -3.32 -0.01 -15.87
C LEU A 262 -4.30 1.14 -16.16
N THR A 263 -5.17 0.99 -17.15
CA THR A 263 -6.21 2.02 -17.46
C THR A 263 -7.17 2.26 -16.29
N LYS A 264 -7.32 1.29 -15.38
CA LYS A 264 -8.22 1.38 -14.22
C LYS A 264 -7.52 1.87 -12.95
N ILE A 265 -6.20 1.94 -12.94
CA ILE A 265 -5.36 2.36 -11.81
C ILE A 265 -5.10 3.85 -11.96
#